data_AF-A0A935W2J9-F1
#
_entry.id   AF-A0A935W2J9-F1
#
_cell.length_a   1.000
_cell.length_b   1.000
_cell.length_c   1.000
_cell.angle_alpha   90.00
_cell.angle_beta   90.00
_cell.angle_gamma   90.00
#
_symmetry.space_group_name_H-M   'P 1'
#
loop_
_entity.id
_entity.type
_entity.pdbx_description
1 polymer ?
#
loop_
_entity_poly.entity_id
_entity_poly.type
_entity_poly.pdbx_seq_one_letter_code
_entity_poly.pdbx_strand_id
1 'polypeptide(L)'
;MPMTFTRWTREELEEQFVHYQQMALEAGQTGNWDKWCDIFTLDCTYIEAQAGMIGGREGLKRLYRNIFTTFPARHFIYSPVEWYMIDEFRGWVSCRFNVRMSDPGDGSIHEEYCFSLLKYAGNGLWSHEEDLYNPTKLMSMVDRWIAAKKKVDPSWDPSQEVGGDPYRTTEG
;
A
#
# COMPACT_ATOMS: atom_id res chain seq x y z
N MET A 1 -1.06 40.70 -4.22
CA MET A 1 -1.11 39.29 -3.78
C MET A 1 0.33 38.78 -3.83
N PRO A 2 0.94 38.32 -2.74
CA PRO A 2 2.26 37.68 -2.84
C PRO A 2 2.12 36.43 -3.71
N MET A 3 2.99 36.28 -4.72
CA MET A 3 3.10 35.03 -5.47
C MET A 3 3.72 34.00 -4.54
N THR A 4 2.92 33.06 -4.04
CA THR A 4 3.42 31.85 -3.40
C THR A 4 4.10 31.00 -4.46
N PHE A 5 5.43 31.03 -4.49
CA PHE A 5 6.20 30.08 -5.27
C PHE A 5 6.09 28.70 -4.62
N THR A 6 5.37 27.80 -5.27
CA THR A 6 5.40 26.37 -4.94
C THR A 6 6.60 25.74 -5.64
N ARG A 7 7.18 24.71 -5.03
CA ARG A 7 8.35 24.02 -5.61
C ARG A 7 7.96 23.15 -6.81
N TRP A 8 6.73 22.65 -6.81
CA TRP A 8 6.12 21.82 -7.86
C TRP A 8 4.72 22.35 -8.16
N THR A 9 4.22 22.11 -9.36
CA THR A 9 2.85 22.50 -9.72
C THR A 9 1.85 21.46 -9.21
N ARG A 10 0.58 21.87 -9.12
CA ARG A 10 -0.51 20.94 -8.82
C ARG A 10 -0.58 19.80 -9.81
N GLU A 11 -0.44 20.13 -11.09
CA GLU A 11 -0.52 19.18 -12.20
C GLU A 11 0.58 18.13 -12.10
N GLU A 12 1.81 18.53 -11.74
CA GLU A 12 2.90 17.59 -11.51
C GLU A 12 2.59 16.66 -10.33
N LEU A 13 2.12 17.20 -9.20
CA LEU A 13 1.77 16.40 -8.02
C LEU A 13 0.64 15.41 -8.32
N GLU A 14 -0.37 15.84 -9.07
CA GLU A 14 -1.50 15.00 -9.47
C GLU A 14 -1.06 13.90 -10.45
N GLU A 15 -0.21 14.24 -11.44
CA GLU A 15 0.38 13.26 -12.37
C GLU A 15 1.17 12.19 -11.61
N GLN A 16 2.01 12.59 -10.66
CA GLN A 16 2.79 11.64 -9.87
C GLN A 16 1.92 10.80 -8.92
N PHE A 17 0.81 11.35 -8.43
CA PHE A 17 -0.14 10.58 -7.62
C PHE A 17 -0.93 9.57 -8.46
N VAL A 18 -1.25 9.91 -9.71
CA VAL A 18 -1.82 8.95 -10.68
C VAL A 18 -0.82 7.84 -10.99
N HIS A 19 0.45 8.19 -11.21
CA HIS A 19 1.51 7.20 -11.43
C HIS A 19 1.69 6.26 -10.23
N TYR A 20 1.69 6.81 -9.00
CA TYR A 20 1.72 6.04 -7.76
C TYR A 20 0.60 4.98 -7.71
N GLN A 21 -0.64 5.38 -8.01
CA GLN A 21 -1.79 4.46 -8.03
C GLN A 21 -1.65 3.36 -9.10
N GLN A 22 -1.16 3.71 -10.29
CA GLN A 22 -0.91 2.76 -11.37
C GLN A 22 0.14 1.71 -10.97
N MET A 23 1.24 2.15 -10.36
CA MET A 23 2.30 1.24 -9.88
C MET A 23 1.80 0.34 -8.75
N ALA A 24 0.96 0.85 -7.85
CA ALA A 24 0.37 0.04 -6.78
C ALA A 24 -0.57 -1.02 -7.34
N LEU A 25 -1.37 -0.67 -8.34
CA LEU A 25 -2.24 -1.62 -9.03
C LEU A 25 -1.43 -2.68 -9.80
N GLU A 26 -0.41 -2.29 -10.57
CA GLU A 26 0.46 -3.24 -11.27
C GLU A 26 1.15 -4.19 -10.28
N ALA A 27 1.68 -3.66 -9.18
CA ALA A 27 2.33 -4.46 -8.14
C ALA A 27 1.34 -5.44 -7.47
N GLY A 28 0.14 -4.99 -7.12
CA GLY A 28 -0.91 -5.84 -6.56
C GLY A 28 -1.33 -6.97 -7.51
N GLN A 29 -1.48 -6.69 -8.81
CA GLN A 29 -1.88 -7.69 -9.81
C GLN A 29 -0.76 -8.70 -10.14
N THR A 30 0.50 -8.29 -10.08
CA THR A 30 1.65 -9.12 -10.48
C THR A 30 2.37 -9.77 -9.30
N GLY A 31 2.16 -9.26 -8.08
CA GLY A 31 2.96 -9.56 -6.90
C GLY A 31 4.37 -8.94 -6.91
N ASN A 32 4.75 -8.20 -7.96
CA ASN A 32 6.06 -7.57 -8.06
C ASN A 32 6.03 -6.12 -7.53
N TRP A 33 6.37 -5.98 -6.26
CA TRP A 33 6.40 -4.69 -5.57
C TRP A 33 7.68 -3.88 -5.74
N ASP A 34 8.71 -4.43 -6.40
CA ASP A 34 9.98 -3.72 -6.58
C ASP A 34 9.81 -2.42 -7.37
N LYS A 35 8.99 -2.48 -8.44
CA LYS A 35 8.70 -1.32 -9.29
C LYS A 35 7.96 -0.22 -8.53
N TRP A 36 7.00 -0.60 -7.69
CA TRP A 36 6.32 0.37 -6.83
C TRP A 36 7.31 0.96 -5.81
N CYS A 37 8.21 0.16 -5.23
CA CYS A 37 9.24 0.71 -4.35
C CYS A 37 10.22 1.65 -5.08
N ASP A 38 10.44 1.47 -6.39
CA ASP A 38 11.37 2.30 -7.18
C ASP A 38 10.92 3.74 -7.38
N ILE A 39 9.64 4.06 -7.13
CA ILE A 39 9.12 5.44 -7.13
C ILE A 39 9.42 6.20 -5.82
N PHE A 40 10.16 5.61 -4.89
CA PHE A 40 10.59 6.29 -3.65
C PHE A 40 12.05 6.72 -3.72
N THR A 41 12.46 7.81 -3.07
CA THR A 41 13.89 8.18 -3.01
C THR A 41 14.72 7.10 -2.30
N LEU A 42 16.04 7.04 -2.58
CA LEU A 42 16.92 6.04 -1.95
C LEU A 42 16.91 6.13 -0.42
N ASP A 43 16.73 7.34 0.11
CA ASP A 43 16.68 7.73 1.51
C ASP A 43 15.25 7.92 2.04
N CYS A 44 14.23 7.38 1.36
CA CYS A 44 12.83 7.58 1.75
C CYS A 44 12.54 7.09 3.18
N THR A 45 11.47 7.60 3.78
CA THR A 45 10.95 7.12 5.06
C THR A 45 9.54 6.61 4.87
N TYR A 46 9.34 5.32 5.11
CA TYR A 46 8.01 4.70 5.10
C TYR A 46 7.60 4.39 6.54
N ILE A 47 6.39 4.77 6.95
CA ILE A 47 5.84 4.47 8.27
C ILE A 47 4.63 3.58 8.10
N GLU A 48 4.74 2.37 8.64
CA GLU A 48 3.65 1.41 8.69
C GLU A 48 3.14 1.34 10.14
N ALA A 49 1.85 1.61 10.36
CA ALA A 49 1.14 1.36 11.62
C ALA A 49 1.56 0.08 12.38
N GLN A 50 1.84 -1.05 11.70
CA GLN A 50 2.27 -2.31 12.35
C GLN A 50 3.79 -2.52 12.38
N ALA A 51 4.53 -2.06 11.36
CA ALA A 51 5.99 -2.28 11.26
C ALA A 51 6.82 -1.18 11.93
N GLY A 52 6.22 -0.02 12.22
CA GLY A 52 6.92 1.19 12.60
C GLY A 52 7.60 1.87 11.40
N MET A 53 8.75 2.50 11.65
CA MET A 53 9.47 3.27 10.64
C MET A 53 10.48 2.42 9.88
N ILE A 54 10.42 2.46 8.56
CA ILE A 54 11.35 1.83 7.62
C ILE A 54 12.14 2.91 6.89
N GLY A 55 13.47 2.81 6.98
CA GLY A 55 14.39 3.71 6.30
C GLY A 55 14.89 3.15 4.97
N GLY A 56 14.78 3.98 3.94
CA GLY A 56 15.36 3.80 2.62
C GLY A 56 14.61 2.80 1.72
N ARG A 57 14.76 3.01 0.42
CA ARG A 57 14.10 2.21 -0.63
C ARG A 57 14.39 0.71 -0.49
N GLU A 58 15.62 0.35 -0.16
CA GLU A 58 15.99 -1.07 -0.02
C GLU A 58 15.37 -1.71 1.23
N GLY A 59 15.17 -0.93 2.30
CA GLY A 59 14.39 -1.38 3.46
C GLY A 59 12.93 -1.64 3.08
N LEU A 60 12.35 -0.71 2.33
CA LEU A 60 10.98 -0.82 1.81
C LEU A 60 10.80 -2.05 0.90
N LYS A 61 11.74 -2.31 -0.03
CA LYS A 61 11.72 -3.51 -0.87
C LYS A 61 11.77 -4.80 -0.07
N ARG A 62 12.62 -4.88 0.95
CA ARG A 62 12.69 -6.07 1.83
C ARG A 62 11.36 -6.28 2.56
N LEU A 63 10.78 -5.21 3.10
CA LEU A 63 9.47 -5.27 3.74
C LEU A 63 8.42 -5.81 2.77
N TYR A 64 8.24 -5.16 1.62
CA TYR A 64 7.17 -5.49 0.68
C TYR A 64 7.29 -6.89 0.09
N ARG A 65 8.51 -7.36 -0.21
CA ARG A 65 8.74 -8.76 -0.64
C ARG A 65 8.32 -9.76 0.43
N ASN A 66 8.48 -9.45 1.71
CA ASN A 66 8.07 -10.34 2.80
C ASN A 66 6.56 -10.27 3.05
N ILE A 67 5.99 -9.06 3.16
CA ILE A 67 4.56 -8.87 3.42
C ILE A 67 3.74 -9.50 2.30
N PHE A 68 3.93 -9.09 1.05
CA PHE A 68 3.02 -9.43 -0.04
C PHE A 68 3.27 -10.81 -0.68
N THR A 69 4.22 -11.60 -0.16
CA THR A 69 4.37 -13.01 -0.52
C THR A 69 3.70 -13.96 0.47
N THR A 70 3.27 -13.46 1.63
CA THR A 70 2.71 -14.26 2.72
C THR A 70 1.20 -14.04 2.86
N PHE A 71 0.50 -15.06 3.35
CA PHE A 71 -0.90 -14.94 3.73
C PHE A 71 -1.04 -14.12 5.02
N PRO A 72 -2.01 -13.19 5.12
CA PRO A 72 -3.08 -12.89 4.15
C PRO A 72 -2.72 -11.84 3.09
N ALA A 73 -1.61 -11.11 3.28
CA ALA A 73 -1.33 -9.90 2.51
C ALA A 73 -1.08 -10.12 1.02
N ARG A 74 -0.66 -11.32 0.59
CA ARG A 74 -0.62 -11.72 -0.83
C ARG A 74 -1.96 -11.59 -1.56
N HIS A 75 -3.07 -11.51 -0.83
CA HIS A 75 -4.41 -11.29 -1.39
C HIS A 75 -4.82 -9.82 -1.44
N PHE A 76 -4.06 -8.88 -0.86
CA PHE A 76 -4.33 -7.44 -0.90
C PHE A 76 -3.88 -6.85 -2.26
N ILE A 77 -4.64 -7.14 -3.31
CA ILE A 77 -4.23 -6.89 -4.71
C ILE A 77 -4.85 -5.63 -5.34
N TYR A 78 -5.65 -4.88 -4.58
CA TYR A 78 -6.29 -3.65 -5.03
C TYR A 78 -6.18 -2.55 -3.97
N SER A 79 -5.93 -1.32 -4.43
CA SER A 79 -5.85 -0.12 -3.58
C SER A 79 -6.65 1.05 -4.18
N PRO A 80 -7.98 0.93 -4.37
CA PRO A 80 -8.78 2.02 -4.92
C PRO A 80 -8.73 3.25 -4.01
N VAL A 81 -8.43 4.40 -4.61
CA VAL A 81 -8.47 5.71 -3.94
C VAL A 81 -9.88 6.26 -3.99
N GLU A 82 -10.45 6.57 -2.83
CA GLU A 82 -11.78 7.18 -2.71
C GLU A 82 -11.72 8.70 -2.85
N TRP A 83 -10.70 9.31 -2.23
CA TRP A 83 -10.42 10.73 -2.32
C TRP A 83 -8.95 11.01 -2.03
N TYR A 84 -8.47 12.16 -2.48
CA TYR A 84 -7.15 12.69 -2.14
C TYR A 84 -7.18 14.23 -2.08
N MET A 85 -6.21 14.80 -1.39
CA MET A 85 -6.00 16.24 -1.24
C MET A 85 -4.53 16.54 -1.52
N ILE A 86 -4.27 17.65 -2.21
CA ILE A 86 -2.92 18.10 -2.57
C ILE A 86 -2.61 19.39 -1.80
N ASP A 87 -1.51 19.41 -1.07
CA ASP A 87 -0.87 20.62 -0.53
C ASP A 87 0.27 21.02 -1.47
N GLU A 88 -0.01 21.95 -2.38
CA GLU A 88 0.95 22.43 -3.38
C GLU A 88 2.15 23.17 -2.76
N PHE A 89 1.92 23.83 -1.62
CA PHE A 89 2.98 24.58 -0.94
C PHE A 89 4.04 23.64 -0.34
N ARG A 90 3.59 22.51 0.23
CA ARG A 90 4.49 21.50 0.80
C ARG A 90 4.92 20.41 -0.19
N GLY A 91 4.19 20.25 -1.30
CA GLY A 91 4.37 19.13 -2.23
C GLY A 91 3.86 17.81 -1.64
N TRP A 92 2.78 17.85 -0.86
CA TRP A 92 2.25 16.67 -0.18
C TRP A 92 0.93 16.24 -0.79
N VAL A 93 0.66 14.93 -0.72
CA VAL A 93 -0.63 14.35 -1.07
C VAL A 93 -1.11 13.54 0.12
N SER A 94 -2.32 13.81 0.59
CA SER A 94 -2.99 12.96 1.57
C SER A 94 -4.16 12.27 0.90
N CYS A 95 -4.33 10.96 1.10
CA CYS A 95 -5.41 10.23 0.47
C CYS A 95 -6.07 9.23 1.42
N ARG A 96 -7.27 8.84 1.01
CA ARG A 96 -7.94 7.63 1.48
C ARG A 96 -7.92 6.61 0.37
N PHE A 97 -7.35 5.45 0.65
CA PHE A 97 -7.53 4.28 -0.19
C PHE A 97 -8.08 3.11 0.65
N ASN A 98 -8.65 2.12 -0.03
CA ASN A 98 -9.05 0.88 0.65
C ASN A 98 -8.05 -0.22 0.31
N VAL A 99 -7.53 -0.92 1.33
CA VAL A 99 -6.84 -2.20 1.13
C VAL A 99 -7.91 -3.21 0.77
N ARG A 100 -7.94 -3.67 -0.48
CA ARG A 100 -8.98 -4.58 -0.98
C ARG A 100 -8.38 -5.93 -1.37
N MET A 101 -9.02 -6.99 -0.88
CA MET A 101 -8.65 -8.37 -1.17
C MET A 101 -9.06 -8.78 -2.60
N SER A 102 -8.40 -9.80 -3.14
CA SER A 102 -8.83 -10.52 -4.34
C SER A 102 -10.26 -11.06 -4.17
N ASP A 103 -11.02 -11.23 -5.25
CA ASP A 103 -12.33 -11.90 -5.17
C ASP A 103 -12.16 -13.33 -4.61
N PRO A 104 -12.88 -13.72 -3.53
CA PRO A 104 -12.84 -15.09 -3.03
C PRO A 104 -13.48 -16.10 -4.02
N GLY A 105 -14.21 -15.62 -5.03
CA GLY A 105 -14.82 -16.38 -6.12
C GLY A 105 -16.35 -16.28 -6.16
N ASP A 106 -16.96 -15.44 -5.31
CA ASP A 106 -18.41 -15.18 -5.28
C ASP A 106 -18.77 -13.73 -5.64
N GLY A 107 -17.80 -12.91 -6.03
CA GLY A 107 -18.00 -11.50 -6.38
C GLY A 107 -18.17 -10.56 -5.19
N SER A 108 -18.04 -11.05 -3.94
CA SER A 108 -18.07 -10.20 -2.76
C SER A 108 -16.83 -9.31 -2.65
N ILE A 109 -17.02 -8.09 -2.15
CA ILE A 109 -15.94 -7.13 -1.94
C ILE A 109 -15.53 -7.15 -0.47
N HIS A 110 -14.24 -7.37 -0.23
CA HIS A 110 -13.63 -7.33 1.09
C HIS A 110 -12.56 -6.25 1.09
N GLU A 111 -12.85 -5.13 1.74
CA GLU A 111 -11.94 -4.00 1.81
C GLU A 111 -12.03 -3.26 3.15
N GLU A 112 -10.92 -2.64 3.56
CA GLU A 112 -10.84 -1.79 4.73
C GLU A 112 -10.02 -0.54 4.44
N TYR A 113 -10.34 0.52 5.17
CA TYR A 113 -9.80 1.85 4.99
C TYR A 113 -8.34 1.98 5.45
N CYS A 114 -7.54 2.70 4.65
CA CYS A 114 -6.23 3.24 4.99
C CYS A 114 -6.15 4.74 4.64
N PHE A 115 -5.53 5.52 5.52
CA PHE A 115 -5.09 6.89 5.23
C PHE A 115 -3.61 6.88 4.91
N SER A 116 -3.20 7.67 3.91
CA SER A 116 -1.78 7.91 3.64
C SER A 116 -1.44 9.37 3.54
N LEU A 117 -0.23 9.70 4.02
CA LEU A 117 0.44 10.96 3.72
C LEU A 117 1.70 10.72 2.89
N LEU A 118 1.69 11.22 1.66
CA LEU A 118 2.80 11.16 0.71
C LEU A 118 3.52 12.51 0.63
N LYS A 119 4.85 12.51 0.57
CA LYS A 119 5.66 13.74 0.38
C LYS A 119 6.53 13.64 -0.86
N TYR A 120 6.22 14.44 -1.86
CA TYR A 120 6.91 14.42 -3.14
C TYR A 120 8.31 15.04 -3.03
N ALA A 121 9.27 14.48 -3.76
CA ALA A 121 10.67 14.90 -3.75
C ALA A 121 11.16 15.42 -5.11
N GLY A 122 10.30 15.43 -6.13
CA GLY A 122 10.67 15.75 -7.50
C GLY A 122 11.10 14.52 -8.30
N ASN A 123 11.24 14.70 -9.62
CA ASN A 123 11.70 13.66 -10.56
C ASN A 123 10.89 12.36 -10.51
N GLY A 124 9.59 12.44 -10.20
CA GLY A 124 8.72 11.29 -10.06
C GLY A 124 8.98 10.43 -8.82
N LEU A 125 9.66 10.96 -7.80
CA LEU A 125 10.00 10.23 -6.58
C LEU A 125 9.31 10.78 -5.33
N TRP A 126 8.89 9.87 -4.45
CA TRP A 126 8.35 10.17 -3.12
C TRP A 126 9.42 9.96 -2.04
N SER A 127 9.58 10.93 -1.16
CA SER A 127 10.53 10.84 -0.03
C SER A 127 9.91 10.23 1.22
N HIS A 128 8.58 10.17 1.29
CA HIS A 128 7.89 9.75 2.49
C HIS A 128 6.51 9.21 2.19
N GLU A 129 6.13 8.19 2.94
CA GLU A 129 4.77 7.70 3.08
C GLU A 129 4.53 7.30 4.53
N GLU A 130 3.34 7.61 5.04
CA GLU A 130 2.87 7.18 6.35
C GLU A 130 1.46 6.64 6.19
N ASP A 131 1.28 5.36 6.53
CA ASP A 131 0.03 4.63 6.40
C ASP A 131 -0.61 4.40 7.77
N LEU A 132 -1.85 4.87 7.91
CA LEU A 132 -2.64 4.77 9.13
C LEU A 132 -3.94 4.02 8.86
N TYR A 133 -4.08 2.88 9.50
CA TYR A 133 -5.29 2.05 9.44
C TYR A 133 -5.53 1.36 10.79
N ASN A 134 -6.68 0.72 10.94
CA ASN A 134 -7.00 -0.04 12.15
C ASN A 134 -6.68 -1.53 11.92
N PRO A 135 -5.64 -2.10 12.58
CA PRO A 135 -5.24 -3.49 12.36
C PRO A 135 -6.35 -4.49 12.72
N THR A 136 -7.15 -4.21 13.75
CA THR A 136 -8.28 -5.06 14.16
C THR A 136 -9.35 -5.12 13.07
N LYS A 137 -9.65 -3.99 12.42
CA LYS A 137 -10.60 -3.98 11.30
C LYS A 137 -10.06 -4.72 10.08
N LEU A 138 -8.78 -4.51 9.76
CA LEU A 138 -8.11 -5.22 8.67
C LEU A 138 -8.17 -6.73 8.87
N MET A 139 -7.88 -7.23 10.08
CA MET A 139 -8.00 -8.66 10.40
C MET A 139 -9.44 -9.16 10.35
N SER A 140 -10.41 -8.36 10.82
CA SER A 140 -11.83 -8.73 10.70
C SER A 140 -12.27 -8.85 9.23
N MET A 141 -11.74 -8.03 8.33
CA MET A 141 -11.97 -8.17 6.89
C MET A 141 -11.40 -9.47 6.34
N VAL A 142 -10.18 -9.83 6.75
CA VAL A 142 -9.55 -11.10 6.39
C VAL A 142 -10.42 -12.28 6.84
N ASP A 143 -10.95 -12.27 8.06
CA ASP A 143 -11.85 -13.33 8.55
C ASP A 143 -13.11 -13.47 7.69
N ARG A 144 -13.72 -12.33 7.30
CA ARG A 144 -14.89 -12.32 6.40
C ARG A 144 -14.52 -12.92 5.04
N TRP A 145 -13.34 -12.59 4.50
CA TRP A 145 -12.87 -13.10 3.22
C TRP A 145 -12.59 -14.61 3.27
N ILE A 146 -11.94 -15.10 4.32
CA ILE A 146 -11.72 -16.54 4.55
C ILE A 146 -13.06 -17.29 4.60
N ALA A 147 -14.05 -16.73 5.29
CA ALA A 147 -15.38 -17.33 5.37
C ALA A 147 -16.09 -17.38 4.01
N ALA A 148 -15.94 -16.35 3.17
CA ALA A 148 -16.46 -16.36 1.80
C ALA A 148 -15.72 -17.38 0.92
N LYS A 149 -14.38 -17.41 0.98
CA LYS A 149 -13.56 -18.35 0.22
C LYS A 149 -13.90 -19.81 0.52
N LYS A 150 -14.09 -20.16 1.81
CA LYS A 150 -14.51 -21.51 2.23
C LYS A 150 -15.91 -21.92 1.74
N LYS A 151 -16.81 -20.97 1.49
CA LYS A 151 -18.13 -21.28 0.92
C LYS A 151 -18.04 -21.63 -0.56
N VAL A 152 -17.19 -20.92 -1.30
CA VAL A 152 -16.96 -21.14 -2.73
C VAL A 152 -16.10 -22.38 -2.97
N ASP A 153 -15.08 -22.57 -2.15
CA ASP A 153 -14.16 -23.70 -2.20
C ASP A 153 -14.00 -24.34 -0.80
N PRO A 154 -14.90 -25.26 -0.42
CA PRO A 154 -14.82 -25.95 0.87
C PRO A 154 -13.58 -26.83 1.05
N SER A 155 -12.84 -27.12 -0.03
CA SER A 155 -11.61 -27.91 0.02
C SER A 155 -10.37 -27.07 0.30
N TRP A 156 -10.46 -25.74 0.12
CA TRP A 156 -9.39 -24.81 0.43
C TRP A 156 -9.19 -24.66 1.94
N ASP A 157 -7.94 -24.79 2.38
CA ASP A 157 -7.53 -24.59 3.77
C ASP A 157 -6.49 -23.45 3.84
N PRO A 158 -6.77 -22.35 4.56
CA PRO A 158 -5.81 -21.26 4.74
C PRO A 158 -4.50 -21.70 5.39
N SER A 159 -4.46 -22.84 6.11
CA SER A 159 -3.22 -23.35 6.71
C SER A 159 -2.20 -23.86 5.70
N GLN A 160 -2.64 -24.12 4.46
CA GLN A 160 -1.79 -24.55 3.35
C GLN A 160 -1.16 -23.37 2.60
N GLU A 161 -1.70 -22.16 2.77
CA GLU A 161 -1.07 -20.96 2.24
C GLU A 161 0.23 -20.68 3.00
N VAL A 162 1.23 -20.12 2.31
CA VAL A 162 2.50 -19.73 2.94
C VAL A 162 2.21 -18.68 4.02
N GLY A 163 2.16 -19.13 5.28
CA GLY A 163 2.06 -18.29 6.45
C GLY A 163 3.43 -17.85 6.94
N GLY A 164 3.50 -16.65 7.52
CA GLY A 164 4.70 -16.09 8.12
C GLY A 164 4.37 -14.84 8.93
N ASP A 165 5.31 -14.39 9.73
CA ASP A 165 5.23 -13.03 10.29
C ASP A 165 5.75 -12.08 9.20
N PRO A 166 4.88 -11.27 8.57
CA PRO A 166 5.25 -10.41 7.45
C PRO A 166 6.24 -9.31 7.85
N TYR A 167 6.40 -9.06 9.17
CA TYR A 167 7.32 -8.08 9.74
C TYR A 167 8.58 -8.71 10.33
N ARG A 168 8.72 -10.04 10.29
CA ARG A 168 9.94 -10.72 10.75
C ARG A 168 11.06 -10.48 9.76
N THR A 169 12.06 -9.70 10.16
CA THR A 169 13.34 -9.64 9.47
C THR A 169 14.02 -10.99 9.67
N THR A 170 14.43 -11.66 8.58
CA THR A 170 15.40 -12.75 8.68
C THR A 170 16.76 -12.14 9.04
N GLU A 171 16.94 -11.80 10.31
CA GLU A 171 18.27 -11.63 10.89
C GLU A 171 18.69 -12.98 11.46
N GLY A 172 19.57 -13.64 10.72
CA GLY A 172 20.32 -14.84 11.07
C GLY A 172 21.59 -14.87 10.24
#